data_AF-A0A8C7M4S5-F1
#
_entry.id   AF-A0A8C7M4S5-F1
#
_cell.length_a   1.000
_cell.length_b   1.000
_cell.length_c   1.000
_cell.angle_alpha   90.00
_cell.angle_beta   90.00
_cell.angle_gamma   90.00
#
_symmetry.space_group_name_H-M   'P 1'
#
loop_
_entity.id
_entity.type
_entity.pdbx_description
1 polymer ?
#
loop_
_entity_poly.entity_id
_entity_poly.type
_entity_poly.pdbx_seq_one_letter_code
_entity_poly.pdbx_strand_id
1 'polypeptide(L)'
;HSTPSSSSPLLSLSLSLLFRMGGVSEGDDVLARWSDGLLYLGNVKRVDGVKQCCLVRFEDNSEFWVLRKDIHSFSVGVEEVCCICDAPPLKEPLINCLKCRHGYHPECHTPSIEPEADSNSWICRQCVFAVATKRGGAIKRGRFARLMQIMKLRLPYQLSSLDWDPQHLTNQQQCYCYCAGPGEWNLKMLQCGSCGQWFHEACTQCLTKPLLYGDRFYEFQCSVCANGPETIQRLPMSWVDLAHLVLYHLSLCCKRKYFDFDHEIMSFANENWDSLLLGSLSDTPRQDRCHNLLNALNSNKDRFVSGKEIKKKKCLFGLQVRAPPPLTSDSSPLITDPVRTTSVIIILSSSQTQASGPNSLYGYIHSSNELHIYNSEKERHLVDSGPSSWIGTTVPN
;
A
#
# COMPACT_ATOMS: atom_id res chain seq x y z
N HIS A 1 48.94 40.45 7.12
CA HIS A 1 47.55 39.97 7.21
C HIS A 1 46.75 40.55 6.06
N SER A 2 46.71 39.86 4.92
CA SER A 2 45.85 40.26 3.79
C SER A 2 45.57 39.06 2.87
N THR A 3 44.27 38.78 2.68
CA THR A 3 43.59 38.05 1.57
C THR A 3 43.79 36.53 1.46
N PRO A 4 42.82 35.74 0.92
CA PRO A 4 41.84 36.15 -0.09
C PRO A 4 40.37 35.69 0.03
N SER A 5 39.61 36.34 -0.86
CA SER A 5 38.27 36.11 -1.39
C SER A 5 37.78 34.67 -1.53
N SER A 6 36.50 34.45 -1.19
CA SER A 6 35.69 33.35 -1.72
C SER A 6 34.37 33.90 -2.28
N SER A 7 34.22 33.77 -3.59
CA SER A 7 32.95 33.93 -4.31
C SER A 7 32.60 32.57 -4.89
N SER A 8 31.58 31.92 -4.30
CA SER A 8 30.98 30.69 -4.83
C SER A 8 29.46 30.84 -4.76
N PRO A 9 28.74 31.01 -5.89
CA PRO A 9 27.29 30.93 -5.91
C PRO A 9 26.89 29.53 -6.39
N LEU A 10 26.75 28.58 -5.47
CA LEU A 10 26.07 27.30 -5.73
C LEU A 10 25.14 26.99 -4.56
N LEU A 11 24.15 27.85 -4.36
CA LEU A 11 23.04 27.66 -3.44
C LEU A 11 21.81 28.31 -4.08
N SER A 12 21.04 27.52 -4.83
CA SER A 12 19.58 27.68 -5.09
C SER A 12 19.11 26.88 -6.32
N LEU A 13 19.53 25.63 -6.47
CA LEU A 13 18.73 24.69 -7.27
C LEU A 13 17.50 24.30 -6.45
N SER A 14 16.53 25.19 -6.51
CA SER A 14 15.20 25.10 -5.93
C SER A 14 14.52 23.79 -6.29
N LEU A 15 13.79 23.22 -5.31
CA LEU A 15 12.91 22.04 -5.39
C LEU A 15 11.93 22.04 -6.59
N SER A 16 11.83 23.14 -7.33
CA SER A 16 10.96 23.36 -8.48
C SER A 16 11.42 22.69 -9.79
N LEU A 17 12.60 22.08 -9.84
CA LEU A 17 13.14 21.43 -11.05
C LEU A 17 13.00 19.90 -11.08
N LEU A 18 12.39 19.28 -10.06
CA LEU A 18 12.36 17.81 -9.92
C LEU A 18 11.21 17.09 -10.65
N PHE A 19 10.24 17.77 -11.26
CA PHE A 19 9.09 17.08 -11.88
C PHE A 19 8.47 17.85 -13.06
N ARG A 20 9.06 17.76 -14.25
CA ARG A 20 8.31 18.00 -15.50
C ARG A 20 8.00 16.70 -16.25
N MET A 21 7.91 15.56 -15.53
CA MET A 21 7.52 14.28 -16.11
C MET A 21 6.17 14.38 -16.83
N GLY A 22 6.19 14.52 -18.16
CA GLY A 22 5.07 14.54 -19.11
C GLY A 22 3.95 15.57 -18.84
N GLY A 23 3.37 16.16 -19.88
CA GLY A 23 2.12 16.90 -19.71
C GLY A 23 0.97 15.91 -19.48
N VAL A 24 0.35 15.91 -18.30
CA VAL A 24 -0.98 15.29 -18.13
C VAL A 24 -2.04 16.34 -18.36
N SER A 25 -3.01 15.98 -19.18
CA SER A 25 -4.10 16.83 -19.66
C SER A 25 -5.45 16.27 -19.21
N GLU A 26 -6.47 17.12 -19.24
CA GLU A 26 -7.84 16.65 -19.04
C GLU A 26 -8.23 15.66 -20.14
N GLY A 27 -8.87 14.56 -19.74
CA GLY A 27 -9.24 13.47 -20.63
C GLY A 27 -8.22 12.34 -20.70
N ASP A 28 -7.00 12.51 -20.20
CA ASP A 28 -5.98 11.47 -20.21
C ASP A 28 -6.36 10.29 -19.29
N ASP A 29 -6.15 9.08 -19.78
CA ASP A 29 -6.14 7.88 -18.94
C ASP A 29 -4.78 7.76 -18.25
N VAL A 30 -4.81 7.40 -16.97
CA VAL A 30 -3.62 7.36 -16.11
C VAL A 30 -3.69 6.21 -15.11
N LEU A 31 -2.52 5.77 -14.62
CA LEU A 31 -2.43 4.95 -13.41
C LEU A 31 -2.10 5.84 -12.21
N ALA A 32 -3.06 5.99 -11.32
CA ALA A 32 -2.89 6.74 -10.07
C ALA A 32 -2.53 5.80 -8.91
N ARG A 33 -1.48 6.15 -8.17
CA ARG A 33 -1.09 5.44 -6.94
C ARG A 33 -1.97 5.88 -5.78
N TRP A 34 -2.57 4.92 -5.09
CA TRP A 34 -3.43 5.17 -3.93
C TRP A 34 -2.68 5.00 -2.60
N SER A 35 -3.37 5.29 -1.48
CA SER A 35 -2.82 5.22 -0.11
C SER A 35 -2.49 3.81 0.38
N ASP A 36 -2.83 2.77 -0.39
CA ASP A 36 -2.41 1.39 -0.16
C ASP A 36 -1.13 1.02 -0.94
N GLY A 37 -0.56 1.97 -1.70
CA GLY A 37 0.62 1.77 -2.53
C GLY A 37 0.36 1.06 -3.86
N LEU A 38 -0.90 0.75 -4.20
CA LEU A 38 -1.30 0.12 -5.46
C LEU A 38 -1.65 1.17 -6.52
N LEU A 39 -1.63 0.74 -7.79
CA LEU A 39 -2.01 1.56 -8.93
C LEU A 39 -3.44 1.23 -9.37
N TYR A 40 -4.21 2.27 -9.64
CA TYR A 40 -5.59 2.19 -10.11
C TYR A 40 -5.74 2.98 -11.40
N LEU A 41 -6.49 2.42 -12.35
CA LEU A 41 -6.83 3.11 -13.59
C LEU A 41 -7.81 4.25 -13.28
N GLY A 42 -7.56 5.40 -13.88
CA GLY A 42 -8.47 6.54 -13.79
C GLY A 42 -8.33 7.46 -14.99
N ASN A 43 -9.30 8.36 -15.11
CA ASN A 43 -9.37 9.36 -16.15
C ASN A 43 -9.29 10.76 -15.53
N VAL A 44 -8.41 11.60 -16.07
CA VAL A 44 -8.16 12.95 -15.55
C VAL A 44 -9.31 13.88 -15.92
N LYS A 45 -9.95 14.47 -14.91
CA LYS A 45 -11.08 15.40 -15.07
C LYS A 45 -10.68 16.86 -14.96
N ARG A 46 -9.68 17.18 -14.13
CA ARG A 46 -9.15 18.54 -13.96
C ARG A 46 -7.67 18.50 -13.62
N VAL A 47 -6.93 19.50 -14.05
CA VAL A 47 -5.52 19.69 -13.72
C VAL A 47 -5.33 20.99 -12.94
N ASP A 48 -4.74 20.91 -11.74
CA ASP A 48 -4.33 22.07 -10.95
C ASP A 48 -2.79 22.19 -10.98
N GLY A 49 -2.29 23.05 -11.86
CA GLY A 49 -0.86 23.30 -12.02
C GLY A 49 -0.22 24.07 -10.86
N VAL A 50 -1.02 24.73 -10.00
CA VAL A 50 -0.48 25.46 -8.83
C VAL A 50 -0.26 24.48 -7.68
N LYS A 51 -1.25 23.62 -7.41
CA LYS A 51 -1.17 22.60 -6.36
C LYS A 51 -0.47 21.32 -6.78
N GLN A 52 -0.08 21.22 -8.06
CA GLN A 52 0.58 20.04 -8.63
C GLN A 52 -0.25 18.76 -8.39
N CYS A 53 -1.55 18.83 -8.69
CA CYS A 53 -2.46 17.70 -8.54
C CYS A 53 -3.52 17.66 -9.65
N CYS A 54 -4.16 16.51 -9.80
CA CYS A 54 -5.23 16.32 -10.77
C CYS A 54 -6.46 15.71 -10.09
N LEU A 55 -7.65 16.12 -10.50
CA LEU A 55 -8.88 15.43 -10.14
C LEU A 55 -9.01 14.20 -11.06
N VAL A 56 -8.93 13.01 -10.49
CA VAL A 56 -8.99 11.74 -11.22
C VAL A 56 -10.30 11.03 -10.89
N ARG A 57 -11.02 10.59 -11.93
CA ARG A 57 -12.18 9.69 -11.80
C ARG A 57 -11.74 8.25 -12.00
N PHE A 58 -12.00 7.39 -11.03
CA PHE A 58 -11.66 5.97 -11.07
C PHE A 58 -12.78 5.13 -11.70
N GLU A 59 -12.50 3.84 -11.95
CA GLU A 59 -13.43 2.90 -12.60
C GLU A 59 -14.77 2.75 -11.86
N ASP A 60 -14.79 2.96 -10.54
CA ASP A 60 -15.99 2.91 -9.72
C ASP A 60 -16.77 4.23 -9.67
N ASN A 61 -16.38 5.21 -10.49
CA ASN A 61 -16.90 6.59 -10.56
C ASN A 61 -16.57 7.48 -9.36
N SER A 62 -15.75 7.03 -8.41
CA SER A 62 -15.22 7.91 -7.37
C SER A 62 -14.27 8.95 -7.96
N GLU A 63 -14.21 10.13 -7.34
CA GLU A 63 -13.34 11.23 -7.79
C GLU A 63 -12.49 11.74 -6.64
N PHE A 64 -11.17 11.80 -6.85
CA PHE A 64 -10.23 12.30 -5.85
C PHE A 64 -9.13 13.14 -6.48
N TRP A 65 -8.63 14.09 -5.69
CA TRP A 65 -7.41 14.81 -6.01
C TRP A 65 -6.20 13.91 -5.76
N VAL A 66 -5.40 13.68 -6.80
CA VAL A 66 -4.18 12.88 -6.75
C VAL A 66 -3.00 13.79 -7.06
N LEU A 67 -1.94 13.73 -6.25
CA LEU A 67 -0.72 14.50 -6.48
C LEU A 67 -0.05 14.06 -7.80
N ARG A 68 0.56 15.01 -8.50
CA ARG A 68 1.25 14.76 -9.78
C ARG A 68 2.27 13.63 -9.68
N LYS A 69 3.03 13.57 -8.58
CA LYS A 69 4.03 12.52 -8.30
C LYS A 69 3.46 11.09 -8.25
N ASP A 70 2.15 10.96 -8.06
CA ASP A 70 1.45 9.69 -7.93
C ASP A 70 0.66 9.30 -9.18
N ILE A 71 0.74 10.11 -10.25
CA ILE A 71 0.07 9.86 -11.53
C ILE A 71 1.10 9.38 -12.55
N HIS A 72 0.82 8.24 -13.17
CA HIS A 72 1.64 7.69 -14.25
C HIS A 72 0.83 7.76 -15.54
N SER A 73 1.35 8.53 -16.50
CA SER A 73 0.72 8.64 -17.82
C SER A 73 1.07 7.43 -18.68
N PHE A 74 0.15 7.07 -19.59
CA PHE A 74 0.42 6.10 -20.65
C PHE A 74 1.05 6.72 -21.89
N SER A 75 1.29 8.03 -21.91
CA SER A 75 1.77 8.77 -23.07
C SER A 75 2.87 7.98 -23.77
N VAL A 76 2.52 7.36 -24.90
CA VAL A 76 3.46 6.68 -25.79
C VAL A 76 4.13 7.79 -26.60
N GLY A 77 4.88 8.62 -25.90
CA GLY A 77 5.67 9.66 -26.51
C GLY A 77 6.89 9.01 -27.12
N VAL A 78 7.14 9.32 -28.39
CA VAL A 78 8.42 9.13 -29.08
C VAL A 78 9.45 10.05 -28.41
N GLU A 79 9.66 9.85 -27.12
CA GLU A 79 10.41 10.75 -26.27
C GLU A 79 11.82 10.21 -26.18
N GLU A 80 12.70 10.77 -27.01
CA GLU A 80 14.15 10.68 -26.87
C GLU A 80 14.62 11.42 -25.59
N VAL A 81 13.81 11.48 -24.53
CA VAL A 81 14.13 12.16 -23.27
C VAL A 81 13.98 11.21 -22.09
N CYS A 82 14.77 11.47 -21.05
CA CYS A 82 14.70 10.73 -19.80
C CYS A 82 13.40 11.08 -19.07
N CYS A 83 12.61 10.07 -18.72
CA CYS A 83 11.31 10.28 -18.06
C CYS A 83 11.39 10.78 -16.61
N ILE A 84 12.59 11.04 -16.07
CA ILE A 84 12.79 11.59 -14.73
C ILE A 84 13.16 13.08 -14.78
N CYS A 85 14.06 13.47 -15.67
CA CYS A 85 14.58 14.84 -15.76
C CYS A 85 14.15 15.59 -17.04
N ASP A 86 13.43 14.91 -17.94
CA ASP A 86 12.95 15.41 -19.23
C ASP A 86 14.06 15.95 -20.15
N ALA A 87 15.31 15.55 -19.91
CA ALA A 87 16.46 15.93 -20.71
C ALA A 87 16.74 14.87 -21.81
N PRO A 88 17.27 15.29 -22.98
CA PRO A 88 17.69 14.38 -24.05
C PRO A 88 18.85 13.45 -23.60
N PRO A 89 19.23 12.45 -24.41
CA PRO A 89 20.37 11.60 -24.10
C PRO A 89 21.64 12.46 -24.06
N LEU A 90 22.58 12.11 -23.18
CA LEU A 90 23.87 12.79 -23.10
C LEU A 90 24.85 12.19 -24.13
N LYS A 91 26.04 11.76 -23.71
CA LYS A 91 26.96 11.00 -24.57
C LYS A 91 26.50 9.56 -24.80
N GLU A 92 25.78 8.99 -23.83
CA GLU A 92 25.27 7.63 -23.86
C GLU A 92 23.76 7.62 -24.15
N PRO A 93 23.26 6.60 -24.86
CA PRO A 93 21.83 6.47 -25.12
C PRO A 93 21.05 6.23 -23.84
N LEU A 94 19.76 6.60 -23.84
CA LEU A 94 18.85 6.27 -22.76
C LEU A 94 18.62 4.76 -22.69
N ILE A 95 18.49 4.23 -21.47
CA ILE A 95 18.12 2.84 -21.24
C ILE A 95 16.60 2.75 -21.18
N ASN A 96 16.01 2.00 -22.10
CA ASN A 96 14.56 1.87 -22.21
C ASN A 96 14.05 0.69 -21.37
N CYS A 97 13.00 0.92 -20.59
CA CYS A 97 12.35 -0.16 -19.87
C CYS A 97 11.68 -1.16 -20.84
N LEU A 98 11.94 -2.46 -20.67
CA LEU A 98 11.31 -3.51 -21.49
C LEU A 98 9.77 -3.49 -21.43
N LYS A 99 9.18 -3.06 -20.31
CA LYS A 99 7.72 -3.05 -20.10
C LYS A 99 7.04 -1.77 -20.58
N CYS A 100 7.44 -0.62 -20.05
CA CYS A 100 6.76 0.64 -20.35
C CYS A 100 7.44 1.47 -21.46
N ARG A 101 8.59 1.04 -21.97
CA ARG A 101 9.38 1.71 -23.02
C ARG A 101 9.90 3.12 -22.70
N HIS A 102 9.60 3.67 -21.53
CA HIS A 102 10.21 4.92 -21.06
C HIS A 102 11.74 4.80 -20.99
N GLY A 103 12.43 5.86 -21.43
CA GLY A 103 13.89 6.01 -21.36
C GLY A 103 14.36 6.61 -20.04
N TYR A 104 15.53 6.17 -19.58
CA TYR A 104 16.16 6.64 -18.35
C TYR A 104 17.65 6.92 -18.59
N HIS A 105 18.17 8.03 -18.06
CA HIS A 105 19.60 8.09 -17.78
C HIS A 105 19.93 7.10 -16.65
N PRO A 106 21.07 6.40 -16.72
CA PRO A 106 21.46 5.43 -15.69
C PRO A 106 21.40 6.00 -14.26
N GLU A 107 21.89 7.22 -14.07
CA GLU A 107 21.98 7.94 -12.80
C GLU A 107 20.65 8.55 -12.34
N CYS A 108 19.68 8.74 -13.24
CA CYS A 108 18.36 9.26 -12.89
C CYS A 108 17.45 8.18 -12.28
N HIS A 109 17.71 6.90 -12.54
CA HIS A 109 16.92 5.81 -11.98
C HIS A 109 17.38 5.47 -10.55
N THR A 110 16.46 4.96 -9.72
CA THR A 110 16.78 4.52 -8.34
C THR A 110 16.44 3.05 -8.11
N PRO A 111 17.45 2.18 -7.84
CA PRO A 111 18.89 2.44 -7.83
C PRO A 111 19.44 2.76 -9.25
N SER A 112 20.64 3.33 -9.33
CA SER A 112 21.31 3.60 -10.61
C SER A 112 21.34 2.33 -11.47
N ILE A 113 21.14 2.48 -12.78
CA ILE A 113 21.21 1.35 -13.71
C ILE A 113 22.67 0.97 -13.89
N GLU A 114 23.00 -0.31 -13.75
CA GLU A 114 24.35 -0.80 -14.01
C GLU A 114 24.59 -0.89 -15.53
N PRO A 115 25.75 -0.42 -16.03
CA PRO A 115 26.05 -0.37 -17.48
C PRO A 115 26.03 -1.73 -18.19
N GLU A 116 26.29 -2.82 -17.44
CA GLU A 116 26.30 -4.20 -17.95
C GLU A 116 24.91 -4.85 -17.99
N ALA A 117 23.88 -4.14 -17.52
CA ALA A 117 22.51 -4.63 -17.60
C ALA A 117 22.10 -4.75 -19.07
N ASP A 118 21.81 -5.97 -19.53
CA ASP A 118 21.27 -6.21 -20.87
C ASP A 118 20.03 -5.32 -21.06
N SER A 119 20.18 -4.31 -21.93
CA SER A 119 19.17 -3.29 -22.21
C SER A 119 17.86 -3.93 -22.70
N ASN A 120 17.92 -5.14 -23.24
CA ASN A 120 16.75 -5.89 -23.69
C ASN A 120 16.02 -6.65 -22.57
N SER A 121 16.56 -6.66 -21.35
CA SER A 121 15.99 -7.38 -20.22
C SER A 121 15.58 -6.47 -19.06
N TRP A 122 16.09 -5.24 -18.99
CA TRP A 122 15.91 -4.35 -17.85
C TRP A 122 14.47 -3.85 -17.67
N ILE A 123 14.02 -3.78 -16.41
CA ILE A 123 12.68 -3.32 -16.03
C ILE A 123 12.82 -2.23 -14.97
N CYS A 124 12.21 -1.07 -15.24
CA CYS A 124 12.27 0.06 -14.32
C CYS A 124 11.54 -0.22 -13.00
N ARG A 125 11.89 0.56 -11.97
CA ARG A 125 11.29 0.51 -10.64
C ARG A 125 9.77 0.53 -10.71
N GLN A 126 9.21 1.42 -11.53
CA GLN A 126 7.76 1.59 -11.64
C GLN A 126 7.07 0.30 -12.10
N CYS A 127 7.57 -0.33 -13.17
CA CYS A 127 7.02 -1.58 -13.67
C CYS A 127 7.27 -2.75 -12.72
N VAL A 128 8.40 -2.77 -12.00
CA VAL A 128 8.65 -3.77 -10.96
C VAL A 128 7.60 -3.67 -9.85
N PHE A 129 7.36 -2.47 -9.32
CA PHE A 129 6.34 -2.27 -8.28
C PHE A 129 4.94 -2.55 -8.80
N ALA A 130 4.57 -2.10 -9.99
CA ALA A 130 3.26 -2.35 -10.59
C ALA A 130 2.91 -3.85 -10.69
N VAL A 131 3.91 -4.70 -10.96
CA VAL A 131 3.71 -6.15 -11.04
C VAL A 131 3.78 -6.81 -9.67
N ALA A 132 4.71 -6.38 -8.82
CA ALA A 132 5.07 -7.08 -7.61
C ALA A 132 4.18 -6.76 -6.40
N THR A 133 3.61 -5.55 -6.32
CA THR A 133 2.74 -5.17 -5.20
C THR A 133 1.39 -5.88 -5.29
N LYS A 134 0.90 -6.38 -4.16
CA LYS A 134 -0.39 -7.09 -4.03
C LYS A 134 -1.01 -6.80 -2.67
N ARG A 135 -2.35 -6.78 -2.60
CA ARG A 135 -3.07 -6.75 -1.31
C ARG A 135 -2.64 -7.97 -0.47
N GLY A 136 -2.39 -7.76 0.83
CA GLY A 136 -1.89 -8.78 1.74
C GLY A 136 -0.38 -8.98 1.76
N GLY A 137 0.37 -8.32 0.88
CA GLY A 137 1.83 -8.42 0.79
C GLY A 137 2.31 -8.64 -0.64
N ALA A 138 3.43 -8.03 -1.01
CA ALA A 138 4.05 -8.20 -2.31
C ALA A 138 4.50 -9.65 -2.57
N ILE A 139 4.65 -9.99 -3.85
CA ILE A 139 5.11 -11.32 -4.28
C ILE A 139 6.48 -11.66 -3.68
N LYS A 140 6.65 -12.89 -3.20
CA LYS A 140 7.86 -13.33 -2.47
C LYS A 140 8.83 -14.18 -3.29
N ARG A 141 8.40 -14.66 -4.46
CA ARG A 141 9.18 -15.59 -5.30
C ARG A 141 9.16 -15.14 -6.76
N GLY A 142 10.13 -15.63 -7.52
CA GLY A 142 10.26 -15.34 -8.95
C GLY A 142 11.03 -14.04 -9.25
N ARG A 143 11.14 -13.73 -10.55
CA ARG A 143 11.98 -12.62 -11.06
C ARG A 143 11.59 -11.27 -10.47
N PHE A 144 10.30 -10.93 -10.49
CA PHE A 144 9.82 -9.64 -9.99
C PHE A 144 9.97 -9.48 -8.47
N ALA A 145 9.88 -10.57 -7.70
CA ALA A 145 10.13 -10.52 -6.26
C ALA A 145 11.59 -10.16 -5.95
N ARG A 146 12.55 -10.74 -6.70
CA ARG A 146 13.98 -10.43 -6.56
C ARG A 146 14.30 -9.00 -7.01
N LEU A 147 13.76 -8.59 -8.16
CA LEU A 147 13.92 -7.21 -8.64
C LEU A 147 13.36 -6.20 -7.63
N MET A 148 12.16 -6.44 -7.09
CA MET A 148 11.57 -5.58 -6.07
C MET A 148 12.48 -5.48 -4.84
N GLN A 149 13.03 -6.59 -4.38
CA GLN A 149 13.95 -6.59 -3.24
C GLN A 149 15.18 -5.73 -3.49
N ILE A 150 15.78 -5.79 -4.69
CA ILE A 150 16.90 -4.91 -5.08
C ILE A 150 16.47 -3.44 -5.09
N MET A 151 15.30 -3.14 -5.70
CA MET A 151 14.77 -1.78 -5.78
C MET A 151 14.53 -1.19 -4.37
N LYS A 152 14.06 -1.98 -3.41
CA LYS A 152 13.75 -1.54 -2.04
C LYS A 152 14.99 -1.20 -1.20
N LEU A 153 16.21 -1.52 -1.65
CA LEU A 153 17.44 -1.14 -0.95
C LEU A 153 17.72 0.36 -1.04
N ARG A 154 17.05 1.09 -1.94
CA ARG A 154 17.16 2.54 -2.10
C ARG A 154 15.77 3.18 -2.18
N LEU A 155 15.58 4.28 -1.45
CA LEU A 155 14.39 5.13 -1.55
C LEU A 155 14.59 6.13 -2.70
N PRO A 156 13.57 6.40 -3.53
CA PRO A 156 13.64 7.42 -4.58
C PRO A 156 13.41 8.85 -4.03
N TYR A 157 13.61 9.04 -2.72
CA TYR A 157 13.45 10.29 -2.00
C TYR A 157 14.35 10.29 -0.76
N GLN A 158 14.61 11.47 -0.19
CA GLN A 158 15.43 11.62 1.00
C GLN A 158 14.55 11.67 2.25
N LEU A 159 14.89 10.90 3.29
CA LEU A 159 14.12 10.89 4.53
C LEU A 159 14.22 12.22 5.28
N SER A 160 15.38 12.89 5.21
CA SER A 160 15.64 14.17 5.86
C SER A 160 14.87 15.34 5.27
N SER A 161 14.25 15.19 4.09
CA SER A 161 13.47 16.24 3.44
C SER A 161 11.96 16.15 3.73
N LEU A 162 11.55 15.27 4.66
CA LEU A 162 10.14 15.07 5.02
C LEU A 162 9.78 15.87 6.27
N ASP A 163 8.72 16.68 6.16
CA ASP A 163 8.20 17.50 7.25
C ASP A 163 7.11 16.73 7.99
N TRP A 164 7.51 16.05 9.07
CA TRP A 164 6.62 15.22 9.88
C TRP A 164 5.81 16.01 10.90
N ASP A 165 4.63 15.50 11.23
CA ASP A 165 3.91 15.92 12.42
C ASP A 165 4.66 15.50 13.73
N PRO A 166 4.30 16.09 14.89
CA PRO A 166 5.00 15.79 16.15
C PRO A 166 4.94 14.32 16.58
N GLN A 167 3.92 13.57 16.12
CA GLN A 167 3.72 12.16 16.46
C GLN A 167 4.40 11.21 15.45
N HIS A 168 5.03 11.75 14.41
CA HIS A 168 5.69 11.00 13.33
C HIS A 168 4.72 10.03 12.60
N LEU A 169 3.48 10.45 12.42
CA LEU A 169 2.41 9.68 11.79
C LEU A 169 2.21 10.09 10.34
N THR A 170 2.28 11.39 10.05
CA THR A 170 2.08 11.94 8.70
C THR A 170 3.15 12.97 8.35
N ASN A 171 3.45 13.13 7.06
CA ASN A 171 4.30 14.20 6.54
C ASN A 171 3.60 15.05 5.48
N GLN A 172 3.99 16.33 5.37
CA GLN A 172 3.37 17.29 4.45
C GLN A 172 3.51 16.88 2.97
N GLN A 173 4.59 16.19 2.63
CA GLN A 173 4.91 15.73 1.28
C GLN A 173 4.04 14.55 0.83
N GLN A 174 3.30 13.92 1.74
CA GLN A 174 2.56 12.67 1.51
C GLN A 174 3.44 11.62 0.81
N CYS A 175 4.66 11.45 1.31
CA CYS A 175 5.68 10.59 0.74
C CYS A 175 6.08 9.51 1.74
N TYR A 176 5.68 8.28 1.43
CA TYR A 176 5.88 7.13 2.29
C TYR A 176 6.39 5.92 1.50
N CYS A 177 6.89 4.93 2.24
CA CYS A 177 7.24 3.61 1.75
C CYS A 177 8.32 3.59 0.65
N TYR A 178 8.73 2.41 0.20
CA TYR A 178 9.65 2.26 -0.93
C TYR A 178 9.10 2.87 -2.24
N CYS A 179 7.78 3.03 -2.37
CA CYS A 179 7.14 3.53 -3.58
C CYS A 179 7.04 5.06 -3.66
N ALA A 180 7.38 5.80 -2.60
CA ALA A 180 7.19 7.26 -2.48
C ALA A 180 5.73 7.73 -2.65
N GLY A 181 4.79 6.80 -2.47
CA GLY A 181 3.36 7.03 -2.60
C GLY A 181 2.76 7.75 -1.39
N PRO A 182 1.48 8.13 -1.49
CA PRO A 182 0.71 8.57 -0.33
C PRO A 182 0.43 7.36 0.57
N GLY A 183 -0.01 7.61 1.80
CA GLY A 183 -0.29 6.56 2.76
C GLY A 183 -1.04 7.09 3.98
N GLU A 184 -1.82 6.22 4.60
CA GLU A 184 -2.43 6.46 5.91
C GLU A 184 -1.87 5.44 6.90
N TRP A 185 -1.12 5.90 7.90
CA TRP A 185 -0.34 5.03 8.80
C TRP A 185 -1.18 3.94 9.49
N ASN A 186 -2.43 4.24 9.83
CA ASN A 186 -3.37 3.34 10.47
C ASN A 186 -4.09 2.41 9.47
N LEU A 187 -3.89 2.58 8.17
CA LEU A 187 -4.49 1.77 7.12
C LEU A 187 -3.45 0.83 6.48
N LYS A 188 -3.17 -0.30 7.15
CA LYS A 188 -2.30 -1.38 6.64
C LYS A 188 -0.89 -0.89 6.29
N MET A 189 -0.27 -0.13 7.20
CA MET A 189 1.14 0.25 7.09
C MET A 189 1.93 -0.22 8.32
N LEU A 190 3.21 -0.50 8.12
CA LEU A 190 4.18 -0.82 9.17
C LEU A 190 5.16 0.32 9.35
N GLN A 191 5.48 0.68 10.59
CA GLN A 191 6.52 1.65 10.90
C GLN A 191 7.86 0.94 11.08
N CYS A 192 8.91 1.44 10.42
CA CYS A 192 10.26 0.89 10.59
C CYS A 192 10.89 1.40 11.89
N GLY A 193 11.31 0.49 12.77
CA GLY A 193 11.89 0.82 14.07
C GLY A 193 13.20 1.62 14.02
N SER A 194 13.93 1.56 12.90
CA SER A 194 15.20 2.30 12.75
C SER A 194 15.04 3.73 12.20
N CYS A 195 14.14 3.94 11.23
CA CYS A 195 14.06 5.23 10.51
C CYS A 195 12.74 5.97 10.69
N GLY A 196 11.77 5.41 11.41
CA GLY A 196 10.47 6.03 11.67
C GLY A 196 9.50 6.08 10.48
N GLN A 197 9.98 5.80 9.25
CA GLN A 197 9.15 5.80 8.04
C GLN A 197 8.10 4.68 8.05
N TRP A 198 6.97 4.94 7.38
CA TRP A 198 5.85 4.02 7.21
C TRP A 198 5.90 3.30 5.85
N PHE A 199 5.52 2.02 5.84
CA PHE A 199 5.60 1.13 4.68
C PHE A 199 4.28 0.37 4.46
N HIS A 200 3.72 0.45 3.25
CA HIS A 200 2.49 -0.24 2.88
C HIS A 200 2.60 -1.76 3.00
N GLU A 201 1.56 -2.41 3.50
CA GLU A 201 1.35 -3.87 3.42
C GLU A 201 1.71 -4.38 2.02
N ALA A 202 1.12 -3.76 0.99
CA ALA A 202 1.26 -4.19 -0.39
C ALA A 202 2.68 -4.06 -0.97
N CYS A 203 3.55 -3.29 -0.33
CA CYS A 203 4.94 -3.11 -0.74
C CYS A 203 5.95 -3.96 0.05
N THR A 204 5.51 -4.65 1.11
CA THR A 204 6.37 -5.50 1.94
C THR A 204 6.39 -6.94 1.44
N GLN A 205 7.49 -7.66 1.65
CA GLN A 205 7.64 -9.08 1.26
C GLN A 205 7.79 -10.02 2.48
N CYS A 206 7.75 -9.48 3.70
CA CYS A 206 7.94 -10.24 4.94
C CYS A 206 6.64 -10.80 5.56
N LEU A 207 5.48 -10.19 5.32
CA LEU A 207 4.20 -10.55 5.98
C LEU A 207 3.69 -11.96 5.63
N THR A 208 3.34 -12.77 6.63
CA THR A 208 2.72 -14.09 6.43
C THR A 208 1.20 -14.03 6.31
N LYS A 209 0.58 -12.98 6.86
CA LYS A 209 -0.86 -12.71 6.86
C LYS A 209 -1.10 -11.21 6.59
N PRO A 210 -2.24 -10.82 6.00
CA PRO A 210 -2.61 -9.42 5.84
C PRO A 210 -2.72 -8.69 7.18
N LEU A 211 -2.40 -7.40 7.20
CA LEU A 211 -2.52 -6.54 8.37
C LEU A 211 -3.97 -6.19 8.65
N LEU A 212 -4.34 -6.07 9.92
CA LEU A 212 -5.55 -5.35 10.30
C LEU A 212 -5.27 -3.85 10.31
N TYR A 213 -6.28 -3.04 10.01
CA TYR A 213 -6.22 -1.60 10.27
C TYR A 213 -5.86 -1.32 11.74
N GLY A 214 -4.94 -0.37 11.95
CA GLY A 214 -4.42 0.03 13.25
C GLY A 214 -3.50 -0.99 13.93
N ASP A 215 -3.15 -2.10 13.27
CA ASP A 215 -2.31 -3.13 13.88
C ASP A 215 -0.84 -2.69 13.93
N ARG A 216 -0.44 -2.14 15.09
CA ARG A 216 0.94 -1.73 15.39
C ARG A 216 1.74 -2.80 16.15
N PHE A 217 1.19 -4.00 16.38
CA PHE A 217 1.86 -5.05 17.16
C PHE A 217 2.93 -5.77 16.33
N TYR A 218 3.90 -5.01 15.80
CA TYR A 218 5.01 -5.51 15.01
C TYR A 218 6.28 -4.72 15.31
N GLU A 219 7.38 -5.45 15.48
CA GLU A 219 8.72 -4.90 15.27
C GLU A 219 9.10 -5.13 13.81
N PHE A 220 9.27 -4.06 13.06
CA PHE A 220 9.55 -4.11 11.63
C PHE A 220 10.82 -3.32 11.30
N GLN A 221 11.68 -3.90 10.48
CA GLN A 221 12.83 -3.20 9.89
C GLN A 221 12.76 -3.28 8.37
N CYS A 222 12.76 -2.11 7.72
CA CYS A 222 12.65 -2.02 6.27
C CYS A 222 13.94 -2.46 5.57
N SER A 223 13.85 -2.78 4.27
CA SER A 223 14.99 -3.25 3.48
C SER A 223 16.14 -2.26 3.38
N VAL A 224 15.87 -0.96 3.50
CA VAL A 224 16.89 0.09 3.47
C VAL A 224 17.75 0.03 4.74
N CYS A 225 17.10 -0.05 5.91
CA CYS A 225 17.79 -0.10 7.20
C CYS A 225 18.44 -1.46 7.47
N ALA A 226 17.83 -2.55 7.00
CA ALA A 226 18.41 -3.88 7.09
C ALA A 226 19.52 -4.14 6.06
N ASN A 227 19.69 -3.25 5.07
CA ASN A 227 20.55 -3.44 3.90
C ASN A 227 20.34 -4.83 3.23
N GLY A 228 19.08 -5.23 3.10
CA GLY A 228 18.71 -6.60 2.75
C GLY A 228 17.21 -6.88 2.87
N PRO A 229 16.79 -8.15 2.95
CA PRO A 229 15.41 -8.52 3.21
C PRO A 229 14.87 -7.86 4.49
N GLU A 230 13.58 -7.49 4.47
CA GLU A 230 12.88 -6.99 5.65
C GLU A 230 12.90 -8.00 6.80
N THR A 231 12.99 -7.52 8.03
CA THR A 231 12.74 -8.31 9.23
C THR A 231 11.42 -7.88 9.86
N ILE A 232 10.68 -8.85 10.37
CA ILE A 232 9.41 -8.61 11.04
C ILE A 232 9.22 -9.60 12.17
N GLN A 233 8.77 -9.10 13.31
CA GLN A 233 8.40 -9.89 14.48
C GLN A 233 7.04 -9.44 14.98
N ARG A 234 6.12 -10.39 15.16
CA ARG A 234 4.81 -10.13 15.78
C ARG A 234 5.01 -9.91 17.27
N LEU A 235 4.51 -8.79 17.80
CA LEU A 235 4.54 -8.50 19.22
C LEU A 235 3.43 -9.26 19.96
N PRO A 236 3.65 -9.67 21.22
CA PRO A 236 2.60 -10.29 22.03
C PRO A 236 1.47 -9.30 22.26
N MET A 237 0.24 -9.80 22.32
CA MET A 237 -0.95 -8.98 22.55
C MET A 237 -1.83 -9.62 23.63
N SER A 238 -2.49 -8.79 24.44
CA SER A 238 -3.46 -9.24 25.43
C SER A 238 -4.85 -9.40 24.82
N TRP A 239 -5.79 -9.99 25.58
CA TRP A 239 -7.21 -10.02 25.19
C TRP A 239 -7.81 -8.62 25.03
N VAL A 240 -7.33 -7.64 25.80
CA VAL A 240 -7.76 -6.23 25.70
C VAL A 240 -7.30 -5.63 24.38
N ASP A 241 -6.06 -5.91 23.99
CA ASP A 241 -5.50 -5.44 22.72
C ASP A 241 -6.18 -6.10 21.53
N LEU A 242 -6.48 -7.40 21.62
CA LEU A 242 -7.24 -8.13 20.61
C LEU A 242 -8.64 -7.54 20.44
N ALA A 243 -9.38 -7.32 21.54
CA ALA A 243 -10.70 -6.70 21.51
C ALA A 243 -10.66 -5.30 20.88
N HIS A 244 -9.66 -4.49 21.25
CA HIS A 244 -9.47 -3.14 20.71
C HIS A 244 -9.16 -3.19 19.22
N LEU A 245 -8.24 -4.04 18.80
CA LEU A 245 -7.83 -4.15 17.40
C LEU A 245 -8.99 -4.59 16.51
N VAL A 246 -9.75 -5.61 16.91
CA VAL A 246 -10.92 -6.09 16.17
C VAL A 246 -11.97 -4.99 16.05
N LEU A 247 -12.31 -4.32 17.16
CA LEU A 247 -13.26 -3.22 17.14
C LEU A 247 -12.78 -2.06 16.27
N TYR A 248 -11.50 -1.70 16.33
CA TYR A 248 -10.93 -0.64 15.51
C TYR A 248 -11.03 -0.99 14.03
N HIS A 249 -10.61 -2.20 13.66
CA HIS A 249 -10.69 -2.73 12.30
C HIS A 249 -12.12 -2.69 11.75
N LEU A 250 -13.08 -3.30 12.47
CA LEU A 250 -14.49 -3.30 12.10
C LEU A 250 -15.05 -1.88 11.99
N SER A 251 -14.64 -0.97 12.88
CA SER A 251 -15.11 0.40 12.87
C SER A 251 -14.75 1.13 11.57
N LEU A 252 -13.56 0.90 11.03
CA LEU A 252 -13.12 1.50 9.77
C LEU A 252 -13.75 0.79 8.56
N CYS A 253 -13.78 -0.54 8.56
CA CYS A 253 -14.41 -1.31 7.48
C CYS A 253 -15.89 -0.96 7.30
N CYS A 254 -16.65 -0.94 8.40
CA CYS A 254 -18.09 -0.73 8.35
C CYS A 254 -18.50 0.75 8.53
N LYS A 255 -17.55 1.66 8.75
CA LYS A 255 -17.78 3.09 9.00
C LYS A 255 -18.82 3.37 10.10
N ARG A 256 -18.90 2.50 11.12
CA ARG A 256 -19.82 2.62 12.28
C ARG A 256 -19.13 2.38 13.62
N LYS A 257 -19.79 2.76 14.71
CA LYS A 257 -19.21 2.73 16.07
C LYS A 257 -19.50 1.46 16.87
N TYR A 258 -20.70 0.90 16.74
CA TYR A 258 -21.18 -0.20 17.60
C TYR A 258 -21.34 -1.49 16.82
N PHE A 259 -20.91 -2.59 17.42
CA PHE A 259 -20.89 -3.93 16.86
C PHE A 259 -21.48 -4.93 17.85
N ASP A 260 -22.26 -5.88 17.33
CA ASP A 260 -22.78 -7.00 18.10
C ASP A 260 -21.66 -7.98 18.46
N PHE A 261 -21.60 -8.36 19.73
CA PHE A 261 -20.54 -9.21 20.24
C PHE A 261 -20.52 -10.59 19.56
N ASP A 262 -21.65 -11.28 19.53
CA ASP A 262 -21.71 -12.66 19.04
C ASP A 262 -21.63 -12.71 17.51
N HIS A 263 -22.42 -11.87 16.85
CA HIS A 263 -22.60 -11.95 15.39
C HIS A 263 -21.52 -11.22 14.59
N GLU A 264 -20.75 -10.31 15.20
CA GLU A 264 -19.82 -9.46 14.44
C GLU A 264 -18.42 -9.53 15.02
N ILE A 265 -18.25 -9.23 16.31
CA ILE A 265 -16.91 -9.22 16.95
C ILE A 265 -16.36 -10.64 17.05
N MET A 266 -17.12 -11.55 17.66
CA MET A 266 -16.69 -12.94 17.90
C MET A 266 -16.69 -13.76 16.59
N SER A 267 -17.64 -13.50 15.68
CA SER A 267 -17.63 -14.12 14.34
C SER A 267 -16.35 -13.76 13.60
N PHE A 268 -16.02 -12.47 13.51
CA PHE A 268 -14.79 -12.01 12.87
C PHE A 268 -13.54 -12.61 13.53
N ALA A 269 -13.45 -12.56 14.87
CA ALA A 269 -12.29 -13.10 15.58
C ALA A 269 -12.09 -14.60 15.33
N ASN A 270 -13.16 -15.39 15.33
CA ASN A 270 -13.09 -16.83 15.07
C ASN A 270 -12.73 -17.14 13.61
N GLU A 271 -13.36 -16.46 12.66
CA GLU A 271 -13.09 -16.64 11.21
C GLU A 271 -11.66 -16.28 10.85
N ASN A 272 -11.04 -15.36 11.59
CA ASN A 272 -9.70 -14.84 11.31
C ASN A 272 -8.65 -15.29 12.35
N TRP A 273 -8.96 -16.25 13.23
CA TRP A 273 -8.13 -16.56 14.41
C TRP A 273 -6.64 -16.79 14.08
N ASP A 274 -6.36 -17.59 13.04
CA ASP A 274 -5.00 -17.88 12.58
C ASP A 274 -4.33 -16.67 11.90
N SER A 275 -5.12 -15.82 11.24
CA SER A 275 -4.64 -14.62 10.57
C SER A 275 -4.30 -13.49 11.54
N LEU A 276 -4.85 -13.52 12.76
CA LEU A 276 -4.60 -12.51 13.80
C LEU A 276 -3.22 -12.67 14.47
N LEU A 277 -2.53 -13.79 14.24
CA LEU A 277 -1.18 -14.07 14.74
C LEU A 277 -1.05 -13.78 16.25
N LEU A 278 -1.86 -14.46 17.05
CA LEU A 278 -2.12 -14.13 18.46
C LEU A 278 -1.05 -14.59 19.46
N GLY A 279 0.07 -15.14 18.99
CA GLY A 279 1.13 -15.66 19.86
C GLY A 279 0.57 -16.67 20.87
N SER A 280 0.88 -16.51 22.16
CA SER A 280 0.41 -17.42 23.22
C SER A 280 -1.11 -17.54 23.36
N LEU A 281 -1.89 -16.58 22.86
CA LEU A 281 -3.35 -16.68 22.88
C LEU A 281 -3.88 -17.66 21.83
N SER A 282 -3.10 -18.05 20.81
CA SER A 282 -3.54 -18.94 19.72
C SER A 282 -4.10 -20.26 20.24
N ASP A 283 -3.50 -20.77 21.32
CA ASP A 283 -3.78 -22.08 21.90
C ASP A 283 -5.05 -22.08 22.77
N THR A 284 -5.70 -20.93 22.93
CA THR A 284 -6.94 -20.82 23.70
C THR A 284 -8.05 -21.67 23.07
N PRO A 285 -8.66 -22.62 23.81
CA PRO A 285 -9.78 -23.42 23.33
C PRO A 285 -10.94 -22.54 22.89
N ARG A 286 -11.61 -22.91 21.80
CA ARG A 286 -12.68 -22.10 21.19
C ARG A 286 -13.79 -21.71 22.16
N GLN A 287 -14.13 -22.61 23.09
CA GLN A 287 -15.15 -22.40 24.13
C GLN A 287 -14.79 -21.28 25.11
N ASP A 288 -13.49 -21.04 25.36
CA ASP A 288 -13.02 -20.05 26.34
C ASP A 288 -12.80 -18.67 25.69
N ARG A 289 -12.63 -18.61 24.36
CA ARG A 289 -12.40 -17.36 23.63
C ARG A 289 -13.51 -16.34 23.85
N CYS A 290 -14.76 -16.81 23.81
CA CYS A 290 -15.94 -15.97 24.03
C CYS A 290 -15.89 -15.31 25.42
N HIS A 291 -15.65 -16.10 26.46
CA HIS A 291 -15.56 -15.60 27.83
C HIS A 291 -14.43 -14.57 27.98
N ASN A 292 -13.22 -14.89 27.50
CA ASN A 292 -12.05 -14.01 27.65
C ASN A 292 -12.22 -12.68 26.90
N LEU A 293 -12.71 -12.73 25.66
CA LEU A 293 -12.91 -11.53 24.86
C LEU A 293 -14.04 -10.64 25.41
N LEU A 294 -15.13 -11.25 25.88
CA LEU A 294 -16.24 -10.53 26.51
C LEU A 294 -15.80 -9.89 27.84
N ASN A 295 -14.98 -10.59 28.63
CA ASN A 295 -14.41 -10.04 29.86
C ASN A 295 -13.52 -8.84 29.56
N ALA A 296 -12.67 -8.91 28.54
CA ALA A 296 -11.83 -7.79 28.12
C ALA A 296 -12.66 -6.55 27.74
N LEU A 297 -13.74 -6.73 26.97
CA LEU A 297 -14.66 -5.67 26.59
C LEU A 297 -15.40 -5.05 27.79
N ASN A 298 -15.77 -5.86 28.78
CA ASN A 298 -16.52 -5.38 29.94
C ASN A 298 -15.65 -4.73 31.02
N SER A 299 -14.42 -5.21 31.22
CA SER A 299 -13.55 -4.77 32.32
C SER A 299 -12.75 -3.50 32.01
N ASN A 300 -12.63 -3.08 30.74
CA ASN A 300 -11.80 -1.95 30.32
C ASN A 300 -12.66 -0.79 29.80
N LYS A 301 -13.30 -0.08 30.73
CA LYS A 301 -14.26 1.02 30.45
C LYS A 301 -13.63 2.29 29.92
N ASP A 302 -12.31 2.44 30.04
CA ASP A 302 -11.50 3.51 29.45
C ASP A 302 -11.29 3.32 27.94
N ARG A 303 -11.44 2.10 27.43
CA ARG A 303 -11.30 1.78 26.00
C ARG A 303 -12.64 1.49 25.34
N PHE A 304 -13.56 0.85 26.05
CA PHE A 304 -14.79 0.28 25.48
C PHE A 304 -16.06 0.85 26.10
N VAL A 305 -17.04 1.13 25.25
CA VAL A 305 -18.39 1.55 25.63
C VAL A 305 -19.38 0.44 25.32
N SER A 306 -20.17 0.04 26.31
CA SER A 306 -21.23 -0.95 26.12
C SER A 306 -22.55 -0.28 25.71
N GLY A 307 -23.34 -0.96 24.87
CA GLY A 307 -24.69 -0.53 24.50
C GLY A 307 -25.61 -0.30 25.69
N LYS A 308 -25.39 -1.01 26.81
CA LYS A 308 -26.12 -0.80 28.07
C LYS A 308 -25.98 0.63 28.61
N GLU A 309 -24.81 1.24 28.45
CA GLU A 309 -24.49 2.59 28.96
C GLU A 309 -25.14 3.69 28.11
N ILE A 310 -25.54 3.37 26.88
CA ILE A 310 -26.17 4.31 25.94
C ILE A 310 -27.60 3.92 25.55
N LYS A 311 -28.29 3.14 26.41
CA LYS A 311 -29.68 2.69 26.20
C LYS A 311 -29.91 1.92 24.88
N LYS A 312 -28.88 1.23 24.37
CA LYS A 312 -28.97 0.27 23.23
C LYS A 312 -28.97 -1.18 23.71
N LYS A 313 -29.02 -2.14 22.77
CA LYS A 313 -28.92 -3.59 23.06
C LYS A 313 -27.66 -3.90 23.88
N LYS A 314 -27.79 -4.76 24.89
CA LYS A 314 -26.74 -5.08 25.89
C LYS A 314 -25.48 -5.73 25.28
N CYS A 315 -25.62 -6.41 24.14
CA CYS A 315 -24.56 -7.12 23.42
C CYS A 315 -23.74 -6.22 22.47
N LEU A 316 -24.02 -4.91 22.41
CA LEU A 316 -23.29 -4.01 21.53
C LEU A 316 -22.07 -3.41 22.23
N PHE A 317 -20.94 -3.35 21.52
CA PHE A 317 -19.71 -2.72 21.99
C PHE A 317 -19.15 -1.78 20.94
N GLY A 318 -18.44 -0.75 21.40
CA GLY A 318 -17.71 0.18 20.53
C GLY A 318 -16.53 0.79 21.27
N LEU A 319 -15.61 1.41 20.53
CA LEU A 319 -14.49 2.15 21.11
C LEU A 319 -14.97 3.47 21.71
N GLN A 320 -14.38 3.86 22.85
CA GLN A 320 -14.60 5.18 23.43
C GLN A 320 -14.04 6.28 22.52
N VAL A 321 -12.77 6.11 22.12
CA VAL A 321 -12.08 6.92 21.11
C VAL A 321 -11.75 6.03 19.91
N ARG A 322 -12.08 6.47 18.70
CA ARG A 322 -11.74 5.73 17.46
C ARG A 322 -10.27 5.96 17.11
N ALA A 323 -9.37 5.40 17.92
CA ALA A 323 -7.93 5.37 17.70
C ALA A 323 -7.44 3.91 17.74
N PRO A 324 -6.33 3.58 17.05
CA PRO A 324 -5.70 2.26 17.16
C PRO A 324 -5.37 1.87 18.60
N PRO A 325 -5.20 0.57 18.89
CA PRO A 325 -4.76 0.13 20.20
C PRO A 325 -3.40 0.75 20.55
N PRO A 326 -3.20 1.27 21.78
CA PRO A 326 -1.90 1.76 22.21
C PRO A 326 -0.93 0.59 22.37
N LEU A 327 0.34 0.82 22.04
CA LEU A 327 1.42 -0.09 22.40
C LEU A 327 1.86 0.16 23.85
N THR A 328 2.40 -0.86 24.51
CA THR A 328 2.95 -0.72 25.87
C THR A 328 4.12 0.27 25.95
N SER A 329 4.82 0.48 24.83
CA SER A 329 5.89 1.47 24.66
C SER A 329 5.39 2.91 24.46
N ASP A 330 4.09 3.11 24.22
CA ASP A 330 3.52 4.45 24.11
C ASP A 330 3.42 5.06 25.53
N SER A 331 4.22 6.07 25.85
CA SER A 331 4.10 6.83 27.11
C SER A 331 2.72 7.54 27.18
N SER A 332 1.95 7.31 28.26
CA SER A 332 0.57 7.82 28.44
C SER A 332 0.47 9.32 28.82
N PRO A 333 -0.71 9.99 28.66
CA PRO A 333 -1.86 9.65 27.84
C PRO A 333 -2.04 10.61 26.65
N LEU A 334 -2.67 10.10 25.61
CA LEU A 334 -3.15 10.83 24.43
C LEU A 334 -4.12 11.97 24.83
N ILE A 335 -3.64 13.21 24.88
CA ILE A 335 -4.50 14.36 24.60
C ILE A 335 -4.76 14.30 23.09
N THR A 336 -5.84 13.64 22.70
CA THR A 336 -6.27 13.56 21.31
C THR A 336 -7.18 14.74 21.01
N ASP A 337 -6.65 15.72 20.29
CA ASP A 337 -7.51 16.46 19.38
C ASP A 337 -8.17 15.46 18.41
N PRO A 338 -9.45 15.65 18.06
CA PRO A 338 -10.12 14.76 17.14
C PRO A 338 -9.33 14.75 15.84
N VAL A 339 -8.79 13.58 15.47
CA VAL A 339 -8.22 13.32 14.15
C VAL A 339 -9.27 13.77 13.15
N ARG A 340 -9.04 14.92 12.50
CA ARG A 340 -9.82 15.35 11.35
C ARG A 340 -9.56 14.29 10.29
N THR A 341 -10.47 13.35 10.20
CA THR A 341 -10.54 12.41 9.10
C THR A 341 -10.83 13.27 7.87
N THR A 342 -9.79 13.72 7.17
CA THR A 342 -9.93 14.11 5.78
C THR A 342 -10.61 12.94 5.12
N SER A 343 -11.82 13.18 4.63
CA SER A 343 -12.75 12.16 4.18
C SER A 343 -12.24 11.52 2.89
N VAL A 344 -11.23 10.66 3.01
CA VAL A 344 -10.84 9.76 1.95
C VAL A 344 -11.78 8.56 2.09
N ILE A 345 -12.76 8.51 1.20
CA ILE A 345 -13.72 7.41 1.15
C ILE A 345 -12.90 6.15 0.83
N ILE A 346 -12.73 5.30 1.84
CA ILE A 346 -12.29 3.91 1.65
C ILE A 346 -13.35 3.27 0.75
N ILE A 347 -13.00 3.00 -0.50
CA ILE A 347 -13.75 2.13 -1.40
C ILE A 347 -13.42 0.71 -0.98
N LEU A 348 -14.25 0.15 -0.11
CA LEU A 348 -14.45 -1.29 -0.12
C LEU A 348 -15.42 -1.54 -1.27
N SER A 349 -14.92 -2.02 -2.40
CA SER A 349 -15.74 -2.46 -3.51
C SER A 349 -16.68 -3.57 -3.03
N SER A 350 -17.90 -3.16 -2.69
CA SER A 350 -19.04 -4.04 -2.43
C SER A 350 -20.07 -3.71 -3.49
N SER A 351 -20.00 -4.44 -4.60
CA SER A 351 -21.06 -4.48 -5.60
C SER A 351 -22.28 -5.18 -4.98
N GLN A 352 -23.19 -4.40 -4.40
CA GLN A 352 -24.57 -4.84 -4.19
C GLN A 352 -25.43 -4.29 -5.31
N THR A 353 -25.73 -5.13 -6.30
CA THR A 353 -26.85 -4.90 -7.21
C THR A 353 -28.15 -5.00 -6.41
N GLN A 354 -28.91 -3.90 -6.37
CA GLN A 354 -30.25 -3.89 -5.81
C GLN A 354 -31.17 -4.76 -6.67
N ALA A 355 -31.71 -5.83 -6.08
CA ALA A 355 -32.93 -6.47 -6.56
C ALA A 355 -34.03 -6.21 -5.52
N SER A 356 -35.09 -5.54 -5.98
CA SER A 356 -36.28 -5.19 -5.22
C SER A 356 -37.15 -6.42 -4.91
N GLY A 357 -37.51 -6.63 -3.63
CA GLY A 357 -38.56 -7.56 -3.20
C GLY A 357 -38.52 -7.86 -1.69
N PRO A 358 -39.67 -7.92 -0.97
CA PRO A 358 -39.68 -8.00 0.49
C PRO A 358 -39.68 -9.45 0.98
N ASN A 359 -38.69 -9.82 1.81
CA ASN A 359 -38.80 -10.65 3.03
C ASN A 359 -37.49 -11.39 3.35
N SER A 360 -37.18 -11.43 4.65
CA SER A 360 -36.13 -12.23 5.31
C SER A 360 -34.68 -11.73 5.21
N LEU A 361 -34.28 -10.87 6.17
CA LEU A 361 -32.88 -10.58 6.48
C LEU A 361 -32.22 -11.80 7.16
N TYR A 362 -31.50 -12.60 6.39
CA TYR A 362 -30.37 -13.41 6.86
C TYR A 362 -29.26 -13.31 5.82
N GLY A 363 -28.42 -12.28 5.95
CA GLY A 363 -27.24 -12.07 5.11
C GLY A 363 -26.03 -12.75 5.74
N TYR A 364 -25.69 -13.93 5.24
CA TYR A 364 -24.44 -14.63 5.52
C TYR A 364 -23.25 -13.76 5.11
N ILE A 365 -22.32 -13.50 6.03
CA ILE A 365 -21.03 -12.89 5.72
C ILE A 365 -20.16 -13.98 5.10
N HIS A 366 -20.20 -14.10 3.77
CA HIS A 366 -19.19 -14.86 3.06
C HIS A 366 -17.93 -14.00 2.92
N SER A 367 -16.85 -14.47 3.51
CA SER A 367 -15.50 -14.11 3.10
C SER A 367 -15.34 -14.43 1.61
N SER A 368 -14.72 -13.49 0.88
CA SER A 368 -14.10 -13.59 -0.46
C SER A 368 -14.58 -12.47 -1.38
N ASN A 369 -13.66 -11.65 -1.85
CA ASN A 369 -13.72 -11.09 -3.21
C ASN A 369 -12.29 -11.08 -3.76
N GLU A 370 -11.90 -12.25 -4.28
CA GLU A 370 -10.80 -12.38 -5.24
C GLU A 370 -11.25 -11.70 -6.54
N LEU A 371 -10.66 -10.55 -6.86
CA LEU A 371 -10.72 -10.01 -8.21
C LEU A 371 -9.53 -10.56 -9.00
N HIS A 372 -9.82 -11.53 -9.85
CA HIS A 372 -8.93 -11.99 -10.91
C HIS A 372 -8.65 -10.83 -11.87
N ILE A 373 -7.39 -10.41 -11.97
CA ILE A 373 -6.93 -9.62 -13.11
C ILE A 373 -6.87 -10.56 -14.30
N TYR A 374 -7.72 -10.31 -15.29
CA TYR A 374 -7.69 -10.97 -16.60
C TYR A 374 -6.39 -10.56 -17.31
N ASN A 375 -5.45 -11.50 -17.48
CA ASN A 375 -4.35 -11.34 -18.44
C ASN A 375 -4.92 -11.64 -19.83
N SER A 376 -5.03 -10.62 -20.68
CA SER A 376 -5.30 -10.83 -22.10
C SER A 376 -4.00 -11.11 -22.87
N GLU A 377 -3.57 -12.36 -22.91
CA GLU A 377 -2.70 -12.86 -23.98
C GLU A 377 -3.49 -13.89 -24.78
N LYS A 378 -4.18 -13.40 -25.83
CA LYS A 378 -4.66 -14.26 -26.91
C LYS A 378 -3.45 -14.60 -27.78
N GLU A 379 -2.84 -15.75 -27.54
CA GLU A 379 -1.96 -16.38 -28.54
C GLU A 379 -2.79 -16.71 -29.78
N ARG A 380 -2.60 -15.92 -30.83
CA ARG A 380 -3.00 -16.29 -32.19
C ARG A 380 -1.89 -17.17 -32.77
N HIS A 381 -2.04 -18.48 -32.68
CA HIS A 381 -1.30 -19.40 -33.55
C HIS A 381 -2.09 -19.57 -34.85
N LEU A 382 -1.58 -18.92 -35.90
CA LEU A 382 -1.88 -19.24 -37.29
C LEU A 382 -1.30 -20.62 -37.62
N VAL A 383 -2.16 -21.51 -38.07
CA VAL A 383 -1.80 -22.73 -38.83
C VAL A 383 -1.89 -22.34 -40.30
N ASP A 384 -0.84 -22.55 -41.10
CA ASP A 384 -0.80 -23.58 -42.16
C ASP A 384 0.37 -23.40 -43.16
N SER A 385 0.71 -24.51 -43.81
CA SER A 385 1.50 -24.78 -45.03
C SER A 385 3.00 -25.18 -44.90
N GLY A 386 3.25 -26.48 -45.18
CA GLY A 386 4.52 -27.25 -45.11
C GLY A 386 5.47 -27.11 -46.33
N PRO A 387 6.11 -28.18 -46.89
CA PRO A 387 6.11 -29.63 -46.57
C PRO A 387 7.51 -30.31 -46.50
N SER A 388 7.51 -31.64 -46.24
CA SER A 388 8.55 -32.68 -46.51
C SER A 388 9.87 -32.62 -45.70
N SER A 389 10.49 -33.69 -45.19
CA SER A 389 10.66 -35.08 -45.67
C SER A 389 11.15 -36.04 -44.55
N TRP A 390 10.71 -37.32 -44.60
CA TRP A 390 11.37 -38.63 -44.32
C TRP A 390 12.58 -38.68 -43.35
N ILE A 391 12.73 -39.62 -42.40
CA ILE A 391 12.94 -41.09 -42.50
C ILE A 391 12.75 -41.69 -41.07
N GLY A 392 11.99 -42.80 -40.89
CA GLY A 392 12.46 -44.14 -40.45
C GLY A 392 13.51 -44.16 -39.32
N THR A 393 13.42 -44.92 -38.21
CA THR A 393 13.25 -46.38 -38.12
C THR A 393 13.21 -46.83 -36.63
N THR A 394 12.28 -47.75 -36.32
CA THR A 394 12.39 -48.93 -35.40
C THR A 394 12.87 -48.83 -33.93
N VAL A 395 11.87 -48.95 -33.03
CA VAL A 395 11.65 -49.81 -31.81
C VAL A 395 12.51 -51.13 -31.75
N PRO A 396 12.66 -51.91 -30.63
CA PRO A 396 12.19 -51.80 -29.21
C PRO A 396 13.25 -52.01 -28.10
N ASN A 397 12.95 -51.54 -26.88
CA ASN A 397 12.53 -52.39 -25.73
C ASN A 397 12.01 -51.52 -24.58
#